data_AF-X1DFI1-F1
#
_entry.id   AF-X1DFI1-F1
#
_cell.length_a   1.000
_cell.length_b   1.000
_cell.length_c   1.000
_cell.angle_alpha   90.00
_cell.angle_beta   90.00
_cell.angle_gamma   90.00
#
_symmetry.space_group_name_H-M   'P 1'
#
loop_
_entity.id
_entity.type
_entity.pdbx_description
1 polymer ?
#
loop_
_entity_poly.entity_id
_entity_poly.type
_entity_poly.pdbx_seq_one_letter_code
_entity_poly.pdbx_strand_id
1 'polypeptide(L)'
;MFAALRGASALLFGGGGLLQNRTSNRSLYYYLSLILLACLSRRPAFLIGQGIGPIRGMLARGATHYALSKTVYIGCRDQRSLDLLERIGLKGVLDGDLFFLFPPIAQLLAAPRDEIPRIVLSLKDPDTATRQELIEQSVEL
;
A
#
# COMPACT_ATOMS: atom_id res chain seq x y z
N MET A 1 -1.81 20.89 -7.90
CA MET A 1 -1.79 20.22 -6.57
C MET A 1 -2.13 21.19 -5.43
N PHE A 2 -1.37 22.27 -5.21
CA PHE A 2 -1.64 23.21 -4.10
C PHE A 2 -3.03 23.85 -4.14
N ALA A 3 -3.49 24.30 -5.31
CA ALA A 3 -4.85 24.82 -5.49
C ALA A 3 -5.94 23.77 -5.15
N ALA A 4 -5.72 22.52 -5.53
CA ALA A 4 -6.63 21.41 -5.21
C ALA A 4 -6.68 21.14 -3.69
N LEU A 5 -5.52 21.14 -3.01
CA LEU A 5 -5.47 20.99 -1.55
C LEU A 5 -6.12 22.17 -0.81
N ARG A 6 -6.01 23.39 -1.32
CA ARG A 6 -6.72 24.54 -0.75
C ARG A 6 -8.24 24.40 -0.84
N GLY A 7 -8.77 23.71 -1.85
CA GLY A 7 -10.21 23.42 -1.94
C GLY A 7 -10.65 22.17 -1.18
N ALA A 8 -9.72 21.25 -0.88
CA ALA A 8 -10.01 19.99 -0.22
C ALA A 8 -10.16 20.12 1.30
N SER A 9 -10.91 19.20 1.92
CA SER A 9 -11.08 19.13 3.38
C SER A 9 -9.94 18.35 4.06
N ALA A 10 -9.38 17.35 3.40
CA ALA A 10 -8.31 16.49 3.90
C ALA A 10 -7.53 15.85 2.74
N LEU A 11 -6.32 15.37 3.03
CA LEU A 11 -5.57 14.47 2.16
C LEU A 11 -5.69 13.04 2.71
N LEU A 12 -6.11 12.10 1.87
CA LEU A 12 -6.24 10.70 2.23
C LEU A 12 -5.32 9.85 1.36
N PHE A 13 -4.45 9.08 2.01
CA PHE A 13 -3.70 8.00 1.36
C PHE A 13 -4.47 6.70 1.55
N GLY A 14 -5.18 6.28 0.50
CA GLY A 14 -5.72 4.93 0.42
C GLY A 14 -4.60 3.89 0.43
N GLY A 15 -4.86 2.71 1.00
CA GLY A 15 -3.88 1.69 1.38
C GLY A 15 -2.92 1.20 0.29
N GLY A 16 -2.16 0.15 0.61
CA GLY A 16 -1.11 -0.38 -0.27
C GLY A 16 0.30 0.04 0.16
N GLY A 17 1.30 -0.17 -0.69
CA GLY A 17 2.73 -0.05 -0.33
C GLY A 17 3.42 1.22 -0.80
N LEU A 18 2.81 2.40 -0.64
CA LEU A 18 3.27 3.64 -1.28
C LEU A 18 4.56 4.21 -0.64
N LEU A 19 4.71 4.06 0.68
CA LEU A 19 5.83 4.62 1.43
C LEU A 19 7.00 3.63 1.53
N GLN A 20 7.65 3.38 0.40
CA GLN A 20 8.83 2.52 0.34
C GLN A 20 9.88 3.07 -0.64
N ASN A 21 11.13 2.65 -0.46
CA ASN A 21 12.22 2.99 -1.38
C ASN A 21 13.02 1.76 -1.88
N ARG A 22 12.32 0.66 -2.19
CA ARG A 22 12.95 -0.54 -2.76
C ARG A 22 13.60 -0.29 -4.13
N THR A 23 12.88 0.40 -5.01
CA THR A 23 13.30 0.67 -6.39
C THR A 23 13.91 2.05 -6.57
N SER A 24 13.42 3.06 -5.82
CA SER A 24 13.97 4.42 -5.85
C SER A 24 13.55 5.23 -4.61
N ASN A 25 14.37 6.22 -4.24
CA ASN A 25 14.01 7.24 -3.25
C ASN A 25 13.02 8.28 -3.79
N ARG A 26 12.89 8.41 -5.12
CA ARG A 26 12.09 9.47 -5.75
C ARG A 26 10.60 9.33 -5.43
N SER A 27 10.06 8.11 -5.49
CA SER A 27 8.66 7.83 -5.15
C SER A 27 8.37 8.14 -3.68
N LEU A 28 9.27 7.74 -2.78
CA LEU A 28 9.14 8.04 -1.36
C LEU A 28 9.06 9.56 -1.14
N TYR A 29 10.04 10.32 -1.62
CA TYR A 29 10.05 11.78 -1.43
C TYR A 29 8.87 12.48 -2.10
N TYR A 30 8.39 11.97 -3.24
CA TYR A 30 7.17 12.46 -3.86
C TYR A 30 5.97 12.37 -2.90
N TYR A 31 5.71 11.20 -2.31
CA TYR A 31 4.59 11.04 -1.39
C TYR A 31 4.77 11.82 -0.08
N LEU A 32 5.99 11.87 0.46
CA LEU A 32 6.28 12.71 1.63
C LEU A 32 6.04 14.19 1.34
N SER A 33 6.37 14.66 0.13
CA SER A 33 6.12 16.05 -0.27
C SER A 33 4.62 16.38 -0.36
N LEU A 34 3.77 15.42 -0.75
CA LEU A 34 2.33 15.60 -0.78
C LEU A 34 1.74 15.77 0.64
N ILE A 35 2.22 14.98 1.60
CA ILE A 35 1.85 15.11 3.01
C ILE A 35 2.21 16.52 3.50
N LEU A 36 3.45 16.94 3.27
CA LEU A 36 3.91 18.27 3.68
C LEU A 36 3.09 19.39 3.02
N LEU A 37 2.74 19.24 1.74
CA LEU A 37 1.93 20.21 1.02
C LEU A 37 0.50 20.32 1.58
N ALA A 38 -0.08 19.21 2.03
CA ALA A 38 -1.37 19.23 2.74
C ALA A 38 -1.25 19.97 4.08
N CYS A 39 -0.21 19.68 4.86
CA CYS A 39 0.05 20.37 6.12
C CYS A 39 0.26 21.88 5.91
N LEU A 40 1.04 22.27 4.89
CA LEU A 40 1.25 23.67 4.48
C LEU A 40 -0.07 24.35 4.08
N SER A 41 -0.99 23.59 3.50
CA SER A 41 -2.35 24.05 3.15
C SER A 41 -3.33 24.00 4.32
N ARG A 42 -2.85 23.70 5.54
CA ARG A 42 -3.65 23.47 6.76
C ARG A 42 -4.73 22.39 6.58
N ARG A 43 -4.43 21.38 5.75
CA ARG A 43 -5.30 20.22 5.54
C ARG A 43 -4.77 19.01 6.29
N PRO A 44 -5.59 18.33 7.10
CA PRO A 44 -5.18 17.12 7.78
C PRO A 44 -4.89 16.01 6.76
N ALA A 45 -3.87 15.21 7.06
CA ALA A 45 -3.48 14.06 6.25
C ALA A 45 -3.73 12.77 7.02
N PHE A 46 -4.33 11.78 6.36
CA PHE A 46 -4.68 10.47 6.92
C PHE A 46 -4.09 9.36 6.07
N LEU A 47 -3.52 8.35 6.73
CA LEU A 47 -3.02 7.13 6.10
C LEU A 47 -3.86 5.97 6.63
N ILE A 48 -4.54 5.23 5.75
CA ILE A 48 -5.40 4.11 6.16
C ILE A 48 -4.98 2.85 5.43
N GLY A 49 -4.83 1.73 6.16
CA GLY A 49 -4.45 0.44 5.58
C GLY A 49 -3.13 0.48 4.80
N GLN A 50 -2.14 1.25 5.26
CA GLN A 50 -0.86 1.42 4.57
C GLN A 50 0.14 0.33 4.92
N GLY A 51 0.80 -0.20 3.89
CA GLY A 51 2.07 -0.90 4.02
C GLY A 51 3.21 0.11 3.96
N ILE A 52 4.06 0.13 4.99
CA ILE A 52 5.17 1.07 5.11
C ILE A 52 6.49 0.32 5.00
N GLY A 53 7.27 0.72 4.01
CA GLY A 53 8.65 0.29 3.82
C GLY A 53 8.86 -0.93 2.92
N PRO A 54 10.12 -1.41 2.84
CA PRO A 54 11.28 -0.96 3.61
C PRO A 54 11.70 0.48 3.26
N ILE A 55 12.25 1.18 4.27
CA ILE A 55 12.83 2.52 4.16
C ILE A 55 14.32 2.46 4.52
N ARG A 56 15.16 2.55 3.50
CA ARG A 56 16.63 2.49 3.58
C ARG A 56 17.23 3.89 3.58
N GLY A 57 18.29 4.11 4.38
CA GLY A 57 19.02 5.36 4.46
C GLY A 57 18.49 6.32 5.54
N MET A 58 19.42 7.01 6.23
CA MET A 58 19.09 7.89 7.36
C MET A 58 18.26 9.10 6.93
N LEU A 59 18.59 9.72 5.79
CA LEU A 59 17.84 10.87 5.25
C LEU A 59 16.39 10.49 4.93
N ALA A 60 16.17 9.34 4.30
CA ALA A 60 14.84 8.86 3.96
C ALA A 60 14.00 8.58 5.22
N ARG A 61 14.61 7.99 6.25
CA ARG A 61 13.97 7.76 7.56
C ARG A 61 13.63 9.08 8.26
N GLY A 62 14.56 10.03 8.28
CA GLY A 62 14.35 11.36 8.87
C GLY A 62 13.24 12.14 8.16
N ALA A 63 13.23 12.14 6.83
CA ALA A 63 12.18 12.76 6.04
C ALA A 63 10.81 12.09 6.27
N THR A 64 10.81 10.75 6.37
CA THR A 64 9.58 9.98 6.66
C THR A 64 9.05 10.34 8.04
N HIS A 65 9.90 10.33 9.07
CA HIS A 65 9.53 10.74 10.42
C HIS A 65 8.96 12.16 10.44
N TYR A 66 9.66 13.11 9.80
CA TYR A 66 9.24 14.51 9.75
C TYR A 66 7.88 14.71 9.07
N ALA A 67 7.62 14.05 7.94
CA ALA A 67 6.35 14.19 7.25
C ALA A 67 5.21 13.46 7.98
N LEU A 68 5.44 12.22 8.41
CA LEU A 68 4.41 11.41 9.06
C LEU A 68 4.06 11.91 10.47
N SER A 69 4.98 12.51 11.21
CA SER A 69 4.67 13.15 12.51
C SER A 69 3.62 14.27 12.41
N LYS A 70 3.33 14.78 11.20
CA LYS A 70 2.33 15.83 10.94
C LYS A 70 0.99 15.26 10.47
N THR A 71 0.89 13.96 10.30
CA THR A 71 -0.35 13.28 9.92
C THR A 71 -1.22 13.07 11.15
N VAL A 72 -2.54 13.04 10.94
CA VAL A 72 -3.52 12.90 12.03
C VAL A 72 -3.70 11.44 12.43
N TYR A 73 -3.60 10.53 11.46
CA TYR A 73 -3.78 9.10 11.67
C TYR A 73 -2.86 8.31 10.74
N ILE A 74 -2.26 7.25 11.29
CA ILE A 74 -1.42 6.31 10.57
C ILE A 74 -1.89 4.89 10.86
N GLY A 75 -2.74 4.36 9.99
CA GLY A 75 -3.16 2.97 9.97
C GLY A 75 -2.20 2.11 9.14
N CYS A 76 -1.57 1.13 9.78
CA CYS A 76 -0.65 0.17 9.19
C CYS A 76 -1.37 -1.15 8.93
N ARG A 77 -1.37 -1.65 7.68
CA ARG A 77 -2.09 -2.89 7.35
C ARG A 77 -1.47 -4.19 7.89
N ASP A 78 -0.21 -4.12 8.32
CA ASP A 78 0.57 -5.26 8.76
C ASP A 78 1.55 -4.88 9.88
N GLN A 79 1.86 -5.86 10.73
CA GLN A 79 2.73 -5.66 11.90
C GLN A 79 4.13 -5.16 11.51
N ARG A 80 4.67 -5.63 10.39
CA ARG A 80 6.00 -5.22 9.91
C ARG A 80 6.05 -3.71 9.62
N SER A 81 4.98 -3.17 9.05
CA SER A 81 4.85 -1.75 8.77
C SER A 81 4.76 -0.94 10.07
N LEU A 82 4.03 -1.44 11.05
CA LEU A 82 3.93 -0.84 12.38
C LEU A 82 5.28 -0.84 13.11
N ASP A 83 5.98 -1.98 13.14
CA ASP A 83 7.31 -2.10 13.76
C ASP A 83 8.33 -1.15 13.12
N LEU A 84 8.26 -0.96 11.80
CA LEU A 84 9.12 -0.01 11.10
C LEU A 84 8.80 1.42 11.53
N LEU A 85 7.52 1.75 11.68
CA LEU A 85 7.05 3.05 12.13
C LEU A 85 7.54 3.38 13.55
N GLU A 86 7.46 2.40 14.46
CA GLU A 86 7.98 2.51 15.82
C GLU A 86 9.50 2.72 15.84
N ARG A 87 10.24 1.96 15.01
CA ARG A 87 11.70 2.12 14.88
C ARG A 87 12.14 3.48 14.34
N ILE A 88 11.29 4.17 13.59
CA ILE A 88 11.55 5.54 13.14
C ILE A 88 11.02 6.60 14.12
N GLY A 89 10.49 6.20 15.28
CA GLY A 89 10.08 7.11 16.37
C GLY A 89 8.63 7.58 16.30
N LEU A 90 7.77 6.89 15.56
CA LEU A 90 6.36 7.26 15.39
C LEU A 90 5.44 6.19 15.98
N LYS A 91 4.20 6.60 16.28
CA LYS A 91 3.13 5.69 16.70
C LYS A 91 2.12 5.53 15.56
N GLY A 92 1.65 4.31 15.37
CA GLY A 92 0.60 3.98 14.41
C GLY A 92 -0.41 3.03 15.03
N VAL A 93 -1.44 2.70 14.25
CA VAL A 93 -2.47 1.74 14.63
C VAL A 93 -2.38 0.56 13.67
N LEU A 94 -2.46 -0.67 14.18
CA LEU A 94 -2.62 -1.85 13.32
C LEU A 94 -4.03 -1.85 12.75
N ASP A 95 -4.14 -1.83 11.43
CA ASP A 95 -5.37 -1.72 10.65
C ASP A 95 -5.45 -2.89 9.66
N GLY A 96 -6.60 -3.06 9.00
CA GLY A 96 -6.78 -4.02 7.92
C GLY A 96 -6.41 -3.45 6.56
N ASP A 97 -6.26 -4.33 5.55
CA ASP A 97 -6.27 -3.87 4.17
C ASP A 97 -7.68 -3.34 3.82
N LEU A 98 -7.75 -2.20 3.12
CA LEU A 98 -9.02 -1.58 2.74
C LEU A 98 -9.87 -2.50 1.86
N PHE A 99 -9.27 -3.48 1.19
CA PHE A 99 -10.00 -4.51 0.45
C PHE A 99 -11.08 -5.21 1.29
N PHE A 100 -10.88 -5.37 2.60
CA PHE A 100 -11.85 -6.02 3.48
C PHE A 100 -13.10 -5.19 3.76
N LEU A 101 -13.14 -3.92 3.35
CA LEU A 101 -14.37 -3.11 3.37
C LEU A 101 -15.28 -3.41 2.18
N PHE A 102 -14.79 -4.17 1.18
CA PHE A 102 -15.58 -4.53 0.03
C PHE A 102 -16.67 -5.55 0.41
N PRO A 103 -17.93 -5.37 -0.06
CA PRO A 103 -18.99 -6.33 0.20
C PRO A 103 -18.64 -7.76 -0.23
N PRO A 104 -19.22 -8.80 0.39
CA PRO A 104 -18.91 -10.18 0.06
C PRO A 104 -19.03 -10.48 -1.44
N ILE A 105 -17.91 -10.92 -2.03
CA ILE A 105 -17.77 -11.22 -3.46
C ILE A 105 -18.63 -12.41 -3.90
N ALA A 106 -19.18 -13.19 -2.97
CA ALA A 106 -20.11 -14.28 -3.25
C ALA A 106 -21.29 -13.84 -4.14
N GLN A 107 -21.73 -12.59 -4.04
CA GLN A 107 -22.80 -12.04 -4.89
C GLN A 107 -22.34 -11.74 -6.32
N LEU A 108 -21.03 -11.47 -6.52
CA LEU A 108 -20.41 -11.24 -7.83
C LEU A 108 -20.01 -12.54 -8.54
N LEU A 109 -19.88 -13.64 -7.80
CA LEU A 109 -19.47 -14.96 -8.29
C LEU A 109 -20.65 -15.84 -8.74
N ALA A 110 -21.85 -15.28 -8.92
CA ALA A 110 -23.02 -15.97 -9.49
C ALA A 110 -22.86 -16.34 -10.99
N ALA A 111 -21.63 -16.43 -11.49
CA ALA A 111 -21.34 -16.98 -12.81
C ALA A 111 -21.56 -18.51 -12.79
N PRO A 112 -21.96 -19.12 -13.92
CA PRO A 112 -22.16 -20.56 -13.99
C PRO A 112 -20.89 -21.28 -13.57
N ARG A 113 -21.01 -22.21 -12.61
CA ARG A 113 -19.91 -23.14 -12.34
C ARG A 113 -19.87 -24.10 -13.51
N ASP A 114 -18.92 -23.91 -14.42
CA ASP A 114 -18.53 -24.99 -15.32
C ASP A 114 -18.18 -26.22 -14.47
N GLU A 115 -18.71 -27.39 -14.82
CA GLU A 115 -18.62 -28.63 -14.02
C GLU A 115 -17.19 -29.11 -13.80
N ILE A 116 -16.25 -28.67 -14.65
CA ILE A 116 -14.84 -29.01 -14.57
C ILE A 116 -14.13 -28.00 -13.65
N PRO A 117 -13.54 -28.43 -12.53
CA PRO A 117 -12.80 -27.54 -11.64
C PRO A 117 -11.58 -26.96 -12.37
N ARG A 118 -11.52 -25.62 -12.50
CA ARG A 118 -10.37 -24.91 -13.07
C ARG A 118 -9.47 -24.38 -11.97
N ILE A 119 -8.17 -24.64 -12.09
CA ILE A 119 -7.15 -24.07 -11.19
C ILE A 119 -6.56 -22.83 -11.86
N VAL A 120 -6.59 -21.68 -11.17
CA VAL A 120 -5.99 -20.43 -11.66
C VAL A 120 -4.74 -20.11 -10.84
N LEU A 121 -3.59 -20.05 -11.51
CA LEU A 121 -2.29 -19.73 -10.91
C LEU A 121 -1.91 -18.28 -11.24
N SER A 122 -1.96 -17.39 -10.25
CA SER A 122 -1.52 -15.99 -10.39
C SER A 122 -0.18 -15.79 -9.69
N LEU A 123 0.92 -15.97 -10.43
CA LEU A 123 2.27 -15.83 -9.92
C LEU A 123 2.89 -14.50 -10.35
N LYS A 124 3.67 -13.90 -9.46
CA LYS A 124 4.43 -12.68 -9.75
C LYS A 124 5.82 -13.06 -10.25
N ASP A 125 6.13 -12.68 -11.49
CA ASP A 125 7.40 -13.00 -12.17
C ASP A 125 7.81 -14.49 -12.08
N PRO A 126 6.98 -15.45 -12.51
CA PRO A 126 7.52 -16.77 -12.81
C PRO A 126 8.53 -16.60 -13.95
N ASP A 127 9.73 -17.15 -13.81
CA ASP A 127 10.67 -17.19 -14.93
C ASP A 127 10.01 -17.97 -16.11
N THR A 128 10.52 -17.75 -17.32
CA THR A 128 9.94 -18.33 -18.55
C THR A 128 9.88 -19.85 -18.55
N ALA A 129 10.89 -20.53 -18.00
CA ALA A 129 10.94 -21.98 -17.85
C ALA A 129 9.95 -22.47 -16.79
N THR A 130 9.89 -21.82 -15.62
CA THR A 130 8.88 -22.12 -14.59
C THR A 130 7.46 -21.93 -15.14
N ARG A 131 7.26 -20.94 -16.01
CA ARG A 131 5.97 -20.69 -16.67
C ARG A 131 5.61 -21.77 -17.69
N GLN A 132 6.58 -22.30 -18.44
CA GLN A 132 6.36 -23.40 -19.39
C GLN A 132 6.06 -24.71 -18.67
N GLU A 133 6.83 -25.06 -17.63
CA GLU A 133 6.56 -26.25 -16.80
C GLU A 133 5.16 -26.22 -16.19
N LEU A 134 4.74 -25.06 -15.64
CA LEU A 134 3.41 -24.92 -15.06
C LEU A 134 2.29 -25.01 -16.10
N ILE A 135 2.53 -24.56 -17.34
CA ILE A 135 1.55 -24.69 -18.44
C ILE A 135 1.47 -26.14 -18.92
N GLU A 136 2.60 -26.82 -19.09
CA GLU A 136 2.64 -28.22 -19.52
C GLU A 136 1.95 -29.14 -18.50
N GLN A 137 2.25 -28.96 -17.20
CA GLN A 137 1.59 -29.72 -16.13
C GLN A 137 0.09 -29.43 -15.97
N SER A 138 -0.40 -28.28 -16.46
CA SER A 138 -1.83 -27.96 -16.42
C SER A 138 -2.61 -28.39 -17.66
N VAL A 139 -1.93 -28.88 -18.71
CA VAL A 139 -2.54 -29.54 -19.88
C VAL A 139 -2.63 -31.06 -19.71
N GLU A 140 -1.77 -31.65 -18.86
CA GLU A 140 -1.77 -33.10 -18.56
C GLU A 140 -2.79 -33.54 -17.50
N LEU A 141 -3.45 -32.60 -16.80
CA LEU A 141 -4.49 -32.84 -15.79
C LEU A 141 -5.89 -32.63 -16.36
#